data_AF-A0A2G9RJF6-F1
#
_entry.id   AF-A0A2G9RJF6-F1
#
_cell.length_a   1.000
_cell.length_b   1.000
_cell.length_c   1.000
_cell.angle_alpha   90.00
_cell.angle_beta   90.00
_cell.angle_gamma   90.00
#
_symmetry.space_group_name_H-M   'P 1'
#
loop_
_entity.id
_entity.type
_entity.pdbx_description
1 polymer ?
#
loop_
_entity_poly.entity_id
_entity_poly.type
_entity_poly.pdbx_seq_one_letter_code
_entity_poly.pdbx_strand_id
1 'polypeptide(L)'
;MAGVWIKTDSNPTLRRNKIHDGRDGGICIFNGGRGLLEENDIFRNAQAGVLISTNSHPVLRKNRIFDGFAAGIEITNHATATLEGNQIFNNRFGGLFLASGVNVTMKDNKIMNNQDAIEKAVTRGQCLYKISSYTSYPMHDFYRCHTCNTTDRNAICVNCIKKCHQGHDVEFIRHDRFFCDCGAGTLSNPCTLAGEPTHDTDTLYDSAPPIESNTLQHN
;
A
#
# COMPACT_ATOMS: atom_id res chain seq x y z
N MET A 1 6.04 14.67 -2.29
CA MET A 1 7.45 14.24 -2.20
C MET A 1 7.65 13.60 -0.85
N ALA A 2 8.21 12.39 -0.80
CA ALA A 2 8.42 11.69 0.46
C ALA A 2 9.38 12.45 1.37
N GLY A 3 9.23 12.29 2.68
CA GLY A 3 10.07 12.97 3.67
C GLY A 3 11.52 12.51 3.58
N VAL A 4 11.76 11.19 3.51
CA VAL A 4 13.09 10.60 3.34
C VAL A 4 13.05 9.44 2.35
N TRP A 5 14.07 9.37 1.48
CA TRP A 5 14.30 8.23 0.60
C TRP A 5 15.59 7.50 0.98
N ILE A 6 15.49 6.18 1.07
CA ILE A 6 16.61 5.27 1.26
C ILE A 6 16.60 4.31 0.06
N LYS A 7 17.61 4.40 -0.80
CA LYS A 7 17.67 3.63 -2.05
C LYS A 7 19.05 3.06 -2.32
N THR A 8 19.14 2.14 -3.27
CA THR A 8 20.41 1.72 -3.89
C THR A 8 21.39 1.21 -2.85
N ASP A 9 20.95 0.21 -2.08
CA ASP A 9 21.75 -0.44 -1.02
C ASP A 9 22.26 0.49 0.09
N SER A 10 21.79 1.74 0.16
CA SER A 10 22.14 2.67 1.23
C SER A 10 21.72 2.14 2.60
N ASN A 11 22.53 2.45 3.63
CA ASN A 11 22.32 1.99 4.99
C ASN A 11 22.47 3.14 6.02
N PRO A 12 21.64 4.19 5.94
CA PRO A 12 21.72 5.31 6.88
C PRO A 12 21.12 4.96 8.25
N THR A 13 21.45 5.77 9.25
CA THR A 13 20.77 5.74 10.57
C THR A 13 19.93 7.01 10.72
N LEU A 14 18.62 6.83 10.88
CA LEU A 14 17.66 7.88 11.19
C LEU A 14 17.27 7.71 12.66
N ARG A 15 17.68 8.65 13.51
CA ARG A 15 17.40 8.56 14.94
C ARG A 15 16.80 9.84 15.51
N ARG A 16 15.71 9.72 16.28
CA ARG A 16 15.06 10.84 17.00
C ARG A 16 14.60 11.98 16.08
N ASN A 17 14.13 11.64 14.88
CA ASN A 17 13.57 12.61 13.92
C ASN A 17 12.05 12.69 14.02
N LYS A 18 11.49 13.78 13.50
CA LYS A 18 10.06 13.96 13.25
C LYS A 18 9.84 14.08 11.75
N ILE A 19 9.04 13.18 11.18
CA ILE A 19 8.81 13.11 9.72
C ILE A 19 7.31 13.13 9.48
N HIS A 20 6.78 14.27 9.03
CA HIS A 20 5.35 14.49 9.03
C HIS A 20 4.86 15.44 7.94
N ASP A 21 3.54 15.44 7.76
CA ASP A 21 2.80 16.32 6.84
C ASP A 21 3.33 16.25 5.38
N GLY A 22 3.92 15.11 5.01
CA GLY A 22 4.38 14.81 3.66
C GLY A 22 3.22 14.49 2.73
N ARG A 23 3.28 14.97 1.48
CA ARG A 23 2.29 14.65 0.41
C ARG A 23 2.43 13.24 -0.18
N ASP A 24 3.31 12.43 0.37
CA ASP A 24 3.74 11.12 -0.12
C ASP A 24 4.12 10.27 1.10
N GLY A 25 4.87 9.18 0.92
CA GLY A 25 5.33 8.36 2.05
C GLY A 25 6.18 9.16 3.04
N GLY A 26 6.09 8.86 4.34
CA GLY A 26 6.96 9.51 5.32
C GLY A 26 8.42 9.13 5.07
N ILE A 27 8.70 7.82 5.09
CA ILE A 27 9.99 7.24 4.71
C ILE A 27 9.76 6.17 3.65
N CYS A 28 10.54 6.26 2.57
CA CYS A 28 10.44 5.41 1.40
C CYS A 28 11.75 4.64 1.19
N ILE A 29 11.70 3.30 1.30
CA ILE A 29 12.86 2.42 1.28
C ILE A 29 12.74 1.46 0.09
N PHE A 30 13.65 1.56 -0.87
CA PHE A 30 13.58 0.85 -2.16
C PHE A 30 14.96 0.33 -2.60
N ASN A 31 14.98 -0.54 -3.61
CA ASN A 31 16.16 -1.00 -4.33
C ASN A 31 17.31 -1.45 -3.40
N GLY A 32 17.02 -2.44 -2.56
CA GLY A 32 18.01 -2.96 -1.60
C GLY A 32 18.29 -2.03 -0.41
N GLY A 33 17.55 -0.93 -0.27
CA GLY A 33 17.68 0.02 0.83
C GLY A 33 17.62 -0.65 2.20
N ARG A 34 18.50 -0.21 3.09
CA ARG A 34 18.66 -0.70 4.47
C ARG A 34 18.66 0.49 5.41
N GLY A 35 18.93 0.25 6.68
CA GLY A 35 19.11 1.33 7.63
C GLY A 35 18.50 1.01 8.97
N LEU A 36 18.90 1.82 9.95
CA LEU A 36 18.32 1.80 11.28
C LEU A 36 17.45 3.04 11.44
N LEU A 37 16.15 2.80 11.62
CA LEU A 37 15.18 3.82 12.00
C LEU A 37 14.92 3.63 13.49
N GLU A 38 15.44 4.51 14.32
CA GLU A 38 15.36 4.39 15.78
C GLU A 38 14.69 5.60 16.44
N GLU A 39 13.67 5.39 17.27
CA GLU A 39 13.05 6.45 18.07
C GLU A 39 12.53 7.65 17.25
N ASN A 40 12.05 7.44 16.02
CA ASN A 40 11.47 8.49 15.19
C ASN A 40 9.95 8.58 15.40
N ASP A 41 9.42 9.80 15.31
CA ASP A 41 7.98 10.08 15.21
C ASP A 41 7.63 10.32 13.73
N ILE A 42 6.75 9.48 13.15
CA ILE A 42 6.36 9.54 11.74
C ILE A 42 4.84 9.65 11.66
N PHE A 43 4.30 10.78 11.19
CA PHE A 43 2.86 11.05 11.34
C PHE A 43 2.26 11.97 10.29
N ARG A 44 0.93 11.90 10.11
CA ARG A 44 0.17 12.76 9.17
C ARG A 44 0.72 12.83 7.74
N ASN A 45 1.38 11.77 7.29
CA ASN A 45 1.79 11.64 5.90
C ASN A 45 0.60 11.15 5.05
N ALA A 46 0.54 11.60 3.81
CA ALA A 46 -0.57 11.31 2.90
C ALA A 46 -0.59 9.85 2.42
N GLN A 47 0.58 9.21 2.27
CA GLN A 47 0.74 7.77 2.03
C GLN A 47 1.16 7.04 3.32
N ALA A 48 1.68 5.82 3.17
CA ALA A 48 2.20 5.04 4.29
C ALA A 48 3.25 5.83 5.08
N GLY A 49 3.21 5.71 6.41
CA GLY A 49 4.23 6.31 7.27
C GLY A 49 5.63 5.81 6.89
N VAL A 50 5.78 4.49 6.75
CA VAL A 50 6.97 3.86 6.18
C VAL A 50 6.58 2.88 5.07
N LEU A 51 7.11 3.11 3.87
CA LEU A 51 6.94 2.23 2.72
C LEU A 51 8.26 1.51 2.44
N ILE A 52 8.24 0.18 2.47
CA ILE A 52 9.41 -0.68 2.26
C ILE A 52 9.14 -1.59 1.06
N SER A 53 10.04 -1.60 0.09
CA SER A 53 9.80 -2.35 -1.15
C SER A 53 11.11 -2.75 -1.84
N THR A 54 11.00 -3.58 -2.87
CA THR A 54 12.08 -3.91 -3.82
C THR A 54 13.32 -4.45 -3.12
N ASN A 55 13.17 -5.63 -2.52
CA ASN A 55 14.25 -6.35 -1.82
C ASN A 55 14.95 -5.52 -0.72
N SER A 56 14.25 -4.57 -0.10
CA SER A 56 14.78 -3.76 1.00
C SER A 56 14.67 -4.49 2.35
N HIS A 57 15.59 -4.19 3.26
CA HIS A 57 15.76 -4.92 4.54
C HIS A 57 16.13 -3.99 5.71
N PRO A 58 15.29 -3.00 6.08
CA PRO A 58 15.58 -2.07 7.17
C PRO A 58 15.26 -2.66 8.56
N VAL A 59 15.82 -2.02 9.60
CA VAL A 59 15.49 -2.25 11.00
C VAL A 59 14.76 -1.03 11.54
N LEU A 60 13.53 -1.22 12.03
CA LEU A 60 12.74 -0.18 12.70
C LEU A 60 12.67 -0.53 14.18
N ARG A 61 13.22 0.34 15.04
CA ARG A 61 13.24 0.16 16.48
C ARG A 61 12.60 1.34 17.22
N LYS A 62 11.66 1.07 18.12
CA LYS A 62 11.07 2.08 19.02
C LYS A 62 10.49 3.32 18.31
N ASN A 63 10.07 3.20 17.06
CA ASN A 63 9.44 4.32 16.34
C ASN A 63 7.97 4.43 16.73
N ARG A 64 7.41 5.64 16.60
CA ARG A 64 5.98 5.91 16.71
C ARG A 64 5.44 6.34 15.35
N ILE A 65 4.49 5.58 14.80
CA ILE A 65 3.96 5.79 13.46
C ILE A 65 2.44 5.94 13.54
N PHE A 66 1.94 7.16 13.34
CA PHE A 66 0.58 7.47 13.75
C PHE A 66 -0.12 8.59 12.99
N ASP A 67 -1.45 8.65 13.10
CA ASP A 67 -2.30 9.67 12.49
C ASP A 67 -2.05 9.85 10.97
N GLY A 68 -1.58 8.79 10.28
CA GLY A 68 -1.37 8.78 8.83
C GLY A 68 -2.67 8.60 8.05
N PHE A 69 -2.71 9.12 6.83
CA PHE A 69 -3.89 9.01 5.95
C PHE A 69 -3.98 7.69 5.19
N ALA A 70 -2.97 6.82 5.30
CA ALA A 70 -2.94 5.48 4.73
C ALA A 70 -2.58 4.44 5.81
N ALA A 71 -1.72 3.47 5.49
CA ALA A 71 -1.18 2.51 6.44
C ALA A 71 -0.05 3.12 7.30
N GLY A 72 0.19 2.56 8.50
CA GLY A 72 1.38 2.94 9.27
C GLY A 72 2.67 2.49 8.58
N ILE A 73 2.83 1.18 8.42
CA ILE A 73 3.92 0.55 7.68
C ILE A 73 3.32 -0.30 6.55
N GLU A 74 3.90 -0.18 5.36
CA GLU A 74 3.54 -0.98 4.19
C GLU A 74 4.80 -1.65 3.62
N ILE A 75 4.73 -2.95 3.35
CA ILE A 75 5.86 -3.76 2.85
C ILE A 75 5.44 -4.58 1.63
N THR A 76 6.18 -4.42 0.52
CA THR A 76 5.86 -5.00 -0.79
C THR A 76 7.09 -5.55 -1.52
N ASN A 77 6.90 -6.19 -2.68
CA ASN A 77 7.95 -6.56 -3.64
C ASN A 77 9.19 -7.23 -3.01
N HIS A 78 8.96 -8.36 -2.35
CA HIS A 78 10.00 -9.20 -1.73
C HIS A 78 10.87 -8.49 -0.68
N ALA A 79 10.46 -7.31 -0.21
CA ALA A 79 11.11 -6.68 0.92
C ALA A 79 10.81 -7.45 2.22
N THR A 80 11.69 -7.29 3.19
CA THR A 80 11.49 -7.76 4.56
C THR A 80 11.81 -6.63 5.53
N ALA A 81 11.54 -6.82 6.81
CA ALA A 81 11.94 -5.86 7.84
C ALA A 81 12.09 -6.53 9.20
N THR A 82 12.93 -5.94 10.05
CA THR A 82 12.90 -6.22 11.50
C THR A 82 12.23 -5.06 12.21
N LEU A 83 11.11 -5.33 12.85
CA LEU A 83 10.33 -4.37 13.63
C LEU A 83 10.47 -4.73 15.12
N GLU A 84 11.05 -3.84 15.92
CA GLU A 84 11.26 -4.05 17.35
C GLU A 84 10.73 -2.87 18.18
N GLY A 85 9.77 -3.12 19.08
CA GLY A 85 9.30 -2.12 20.04
C GLY A 85 8.57 -0.92 19.43
N ASN A 86 8.11 -0.99 18.18
CA ASN A 86 7.43 0.13 17.53
C ASN A 86 5.98 0.27 18.00
N GLN A 87 5.46 1.49 17.98
CA GLN A 87 4.06 1.81 18.26
C GLN A 87 3.40 2.33 16.98
N ILE A 88 2.37 1.65 16.50
CA ILE A 88 1.70 1.97 15.24
C ILE A 88 0.20 2.11 15.46
N PHE A 89 -0.34 3.33 15.37
CA PHE A 89 -1.70 3.61 15.84
C PHE A 89 -2.40 4.76 15.11
N ASN A 90 -3.73 4.79 15.17
CA ASN A 90 -4.56 5.86 14.59
C ASN A 90 -4.36 6.13 13.08
N ASN A 91 -3.79 5.20 12.32
CA ASN A 91 -3.70 5.34 10.87
C ASN A 91 -5.06 5.05 10.21
N ARG A 92 -5.38 5.74 9.10
CA ARG A 92 -6.68 5.61 8.43
C ARG A 92 -6.93 4.20 7.88
N PHE A 93 -5.91 3.55 7.36
CA PHE A 93 -6.01 2.15 6.95
C PHE A 93 -5.63 1.25 8.14
N GLY A 94 -4.80 0.23 7.92
CA GLY A 94 -4.25 -0.60 8.98
C GLY A 94 -2.92 -0.05 9.51
N GLY A 95 -2.45 -0.63 10.61
CA GLY A 95 -1.12 -0.28 11.14
C GLY A 95 0.03 -0.90 10.35
N LEU A 96 -0.09 -2.17 9.97
CA LEU A 96 0.95 -2.90 9.21
C LEU A 96 0.30 -3.67 8.08
N PHE A 97 0.77 -3.43 6.85
CA PHE A 97 0.35 -4.12 5.64
C PHE A 97 1.53 -4.85 5.00
N LEU A 98 1.28 -6.12 4.65
CA LEU A 98 2.26 -7.04 4.08
C LEU A 98 1.69 -7.62 2.79
N ALA A 99 2.38 -7.42 1.67
CA ALA A 99 1.99 -8.07 0.42
C ALA A 99 2.25 -9.58 0.45
N SER A 100 1.65 -10.33 -0.48
CA SER A 100 1.88 -11.76 -0.63
C SER A 100 3.37 -12.08 -0.74
N GLY A 101 3.82 -13.06 0.05
CA GLY A 101 5.21 -13.51 0.07
C GLY A 101 6.16 -12.62 0.90
N VAL A 102 5.68 -11.52 1.49
CA VAL A 102 6.46 -10.70 2.42
C VAL A 102 6.47 -11.33 3.81
N ASN A 103 7.66 -11.39 4.41
CA ASN A 103 7.85 -11.85 5.78
C ASN A 103 8.57 -10.77 6.59
N VAL A 104 8.19 -10.63 7.86
CA VAL A 104 8.81 -9.68 8.80
C VAL A 104 9.18 -10.36 10.10
N THR A 105 10.24 -9.88 10.73
CA THR A 105 10.56 -10.23 12.11
C THR A 105 9.93 -9.20 13.03
N MET A 106 9.10 -9.65 13.97
CA MET A 106 8.37 -8.81 14.91
C MET A 106 8.79 -9.12 16.34
N LYS A 107 9.09 -8.09 17.12
CA LYS A 107 9.35 -8.21 18.56
C LYS A 107 8.79 -6.99 19.29
N ASP A 108 7.97 -7.21 20.32
CA ASP A 108 7.46 -6.17 21.22
C ASP A 108 6.76 -4.96 20.54
N ASN A 109 6.24 -5.13 19.32
CA ASN A 109 5.52 -4.06 18.63
C ASN A 109 4.07 -3.95 19.13
N LYS A 110 3.56 -2.73 19.19
CA LYS A 110 2.17 -2.43 19.57
C LYS A 110 1.45 -1.80 18.39
N ILE A 111 0.52 -2.55 17.79
CA ILE A 111 -0.31 -2.08 16.68
C ILE A 111 -1.75 -2.01 17.18
N MET A 112 -2.33 -0.81 17.27
CA MET A 112 -3.63 -0.61 17.92
C MET A 112 -4.38 0.61 17.38
N ASN A 113 -5.70 0.64 17.55
CA ASN A 113 -6.55 1.82 17.30
C ASN A 113 -6.43 2.42 15.88
N ASN A 114 -6.05 1.61 14.88
CA ASN A 114 -6.12 2.05 13.49
C ASN A 114 -7.60 2.04 13.04
N GLN A 115 -7.91 2.81 12.00
CA GLN A 115 -9.30 3.00 11.60
C GLN A 115 -9.81 1.88 10.69
N ASP A 116 -8.91 1.04 10.15
CA ASP A 116 -9.22 -0.16 9.35
C ASP A 116 -10.20 0.15 8.20
N ALA A 117 -10.01 1.29 7.53
CA ALA A 117 -10.96 1.75 6.52
C ALA A 117 -11.10 0.78 5.34
N ILE A 118 -10.05 0.02 5.00
CA ILE A 118 -10.10 -1.04 3.98
C ILE A 118 -11.07 -2.14 4.42
N GLU A 119 -10.85 -2.72 5.61
CA GLU A 119 -11.68 -3.80 6.14
C GLU A 119 -13.15 -3.39 6.27
N LYS A 120 -13.40 -2.15 6.71
CA LYS A 120 -14.73 -1.56 6.78
C LYS A 120 -15.37 -1.42 5.40
N ALA A 121 -14.62 -1.00 4.39
CA ALA A 121 -15.13 -0.90 3.01
C ALA A 121 -15.45 -2.29 2.44
N VAL A 122 -14.58 -3.28 2.68
CA VAL A 122 -14.82 -4.68 2.31
C VAL A 122 -16.11 -5.18 2.94
N THR A 123 -16.25 -5.04 4.26
CA THR A 123 -17.43 -5.49 5.02
C THR A 123 -18.73 -4.81 4.58
N ARG A 124 -18.66 -3.53 4.19
CA ARG A 124 -19.81 -2.76 3.69
C ARG A 124 -20.17 -3.05 2.23
N GLY A 125 -19.46 -3.95 1.55
CA GLY A 125 -19.69 -4.23 0.13
C GLY A 125 -19.30 -3.08 -0.80
N GLN A 126 -18.44 -2.16 -0.36
CA GLN A 126 -18.00 -1.01 -1.16
C GLN A 126 -16.87 -1.40 -2.12
N CYS A 127 -16.85 -0.82 -3.31
CA CYS A 127 -15.70 -0.94 -4.20
C CYS A 127 -14.47 -0.30 -3.55
N LEU A 128 -13.32 -0.99 -3.54
CA LEU A 128 -12.09 -0.44 -2.97
C LEU A 128 -11.55 0.78 -3.74
N TYR A 129 -12.00 0.98 -4.98
CA TYR A 129 -11.75 2.23 -5.72
C TYR A 129 -12.22 3.46 -4.93
N LYS A 130 -13.36 3.36 -4.24
CA LYS A 130 -13.97 4.48 -3.50
C LYS A 130 -13.13 4.98 -2.31
N ILE A 131 -12.29 4.11 -1.75
CA ILE A 131 -11.39 4.47 -0.66
C ILE A 131 -9.95 4.70 -1.12
N SER A 132 -9.69 4.48 -2.40
CA SER A 132 -8.41 4.79 -3.02
C SER A 132 -8.34 6.31 -3.25
N SER A 133 -7.13 6.85 -3.26
CA SER A 133 -6.86 8.24 -3.65
C SER A 133 -5.60 8.31 -4.49
N TYR A 134 -5.30 9.48 -5.05
CA TYR A 134 -4.03 9.73 -5.74
C TYR A 134 -2.80 9.36 -4.92
N THR A 135 -2.92 9.46 -3.59
CA THR A 135 -1.83 9.31 -2.65
C THR A 135 -2.10 8.17 -1.67
N SER A 136 -2.98 7.23 -1.93
CA SER A 136 -3.22 6.10 -1.02
C SER A 136 -3.87 4.95 -1.77
N TYR A 137 -3.17 3.83 -1.84
CA TYR A 137 -3.68 2.62 -2.48
C TYR A 137 -4.03 1.60 -1.40
N PRO A 138 -5.23 1.02 -1.44
CA PRO A 138 -5.56 -0.06 -0.54
C PRO A 138 -4.69 -1.29 -0.88
N MET A 139 -4.19 -1.95 0.16
CA MET A 139 -3.63 -3.29 0.06
C MET A 139 -4.71 -4.30 0.45
N HIS A 140 -5.10 -5.17 -0.48
CA HIS A 140 -6.06 -6.25 -0.26
C HIS A 140 -5.90 -7.31 -1.36
N ASP A 141 -6.60 -8.43 -1.22
CA ASP A 141 -6.78 -9.42 -2.28
C ASP A 141 -7.42 -8.78 -3.51
N PHE A 142 -6.78 -9.00 -4.67
CA PHE A 142 -7.33 -8.64 -5.96
C PHE A 142 -7.34 -9.82 -6.92
N TYR A 143 -8.23 -9.69 -7.90
CA TYR A 143 -8.64 -10.76 -8.78
C TYR A 143 -8.59 -10.32 -10.24
N ARG A 144 -8.45 -11.30 -11.13
CA ARG A 144 -8.60 -11.16 -12.56
C ARG A 144 -9.90 -11.81 -13.01
N CYS A 145 -10.55 -11.27 -14.03
CA CYS A 145 -11.75 -11.85 -14.60
C CYS A 145 -11.52 -12.25 -16.06
N HIS A 146 -11.50 -13.56 -16.33
CA HIS A 146 -11.26 -14.11 -17.65
C HIS A 146 -12.46 -13.90 -18.59
N THR A 147 -13.69 -13.98 -18.05
CA THR A 147 -14.92 -13.71 -18.81
C THR A 147 -14.98 -12.29 -19.38
N CYS A 148 -14.46 -11.30 -18.64
CA CYS A 148 -14.43 -9.91 -19.09
C CYS A 148 -13.20 -9.59 -19.98
N ASN A 149 -12.42 -10.60 -20.37
CA ASN A 149 -11.18 -10.46 -21.12
C ASN A 149 -10.23 -9.41 -20.52
N THR A 150 -10.13 -9.40 -19.19
CA THR A 150 -9.21 -8.50 -18.48
C THR A 150 -7.76 -8.88 -18.79
N THR A 151 -6.90 -7.87 -18.92
CA THR A 151 -5.46 -8.06 -19.20
C THR A 151 -4.67 -8.28 -17.91
N ASP A 152 -3.38 -8.61 -18.04
CA ASP A 152 -2.47 -8.73 -16.89
C ASP A 152 -2.34 -7.45 -16.05
N ARG A 153 -2.75 -6.31 -16.59
CA ARG A 153 -2.70 -5.01 -15.92
C ARG A 153 -3.94 -4.72 -15.08
N ASN A 154 -5.01 -5.50 -15.21
CA ASN A 154 -6.26 -5.24 -14.53
C ASN A 154 -6.35 -5.98 -13.19
N ALA A 155 -6.85 -5.29 -12.17
CA ALA A 155 -7.11 -5.80 -10.84
C ALA A 155 -8.54 -5.44 -10.39
N ILE A 156 -9.29 -6.43 -9.94
CA ILE A 156 -10.68 -6.28 -9.48
C ILE A 156 -10.73 -6.58 -7.98
N CYS A 157 -11.37 -5.71 -7.20
CA CYS A 157 -11.48 -5.92 -5.75
C CYS A 157 -12.47 -7.02 -5.38
N VAL A 158 -12.31 -7.57 -4.17
CA VAL A 158 -13.15 -8.64 -3.60
C VAL A 158 -14.66 -8.37 -3.68
N ASN A 159 -15.10 -7.11 -3.57
CA ASN A 159 -16.52 -6.78 -3.63
C ASN A 159 -17.04 -6.69 -5.07
N CYS A 160 -16.22 -6.21 -6.01
CA CYS A 160 -16.56 -6.18 -7.42
C CYS A 160 -16.69 -7.59 -7.99
N ILE A 161 -15.82 -8.54 -7.60
CA ILE A 161 -16.00 -9.92 -8.07
C ILE A 161 -17.29 -10.56 -7.53
N LYS A 162 -17.70 -10.23 -6.30
CA LYS A 162 -18.93 -10.75 -5.69
C LYS A 162 -20.20 -10.17 -6.29
N LYS A 163 -20.12 -8.97 -6.90
CA LYS A 163 -21.30 -8.23 -7.39
C LYS A 163 -21.30 -7.98 -8.89
N CYS A 164 -20.29 -7.27 -9.39
CA CYS A 164 -20.20 -6.88 -10.80
C CYS A 164 -19.74 -8.03 -11.70
N HIS A 165 -18.93 -8.95 -11.17
CA HIS A 165 -18.45 -10.14 -11.88
C HIS A 165 -19.00 -11.44 -11.28
N GLN A 166 -20.19 -11.36 -10.68
CA GLN A 166 -20.85 -12.54 -10.12
C GLN A 166 -21.14 -13.56 -11.23
N GLY A 167 -20.69 -14.79 -11.05
CA GLY A 167 -20.87 -15.87 -12.04
C GLY A 167 -19.88 -15.84 -13.21
N HIS A 168 -18.90 -14.94 -13.18
CA HIS A 168 -17.80 -14.96 -14.14
C HIS A 168 -16.68 -15.88 -13.68
N ASP A 169 -15.85 -16.30 -14.64
CA ASP A 169 -14.58 -16.96 -14.36
C ASP A 169 -13.58 -15.93 -13.80
N VAL A 170 -13.18 -16.13 -12.55
CA VAL A 170 -12.32 -15.22 -11.80
C VAL A 170 -11.18 -15.97 -11.12
N GLU A 171 -10.00 -15.36 -11.16
CA GLU A 171 -8.77 -15.90 -10.61
C GLU A 171 -8.25 -14.96 -9.51
N PHE A 172 -7.88 -15.52 -8.36
CA PHE A 172 -7.13 -14.77 -7.35
C PHE A 172 -5.69 -14.59 -7.82
N ILE A 173 -5.21 -13.34 -7.83
CA ILE A 173 -3.84 -13.05 -8.30
C ILE A 173 -2.89 -12.97 -7.11
N ARG A 174 -3.13 -12.05 -6.18
CA ARG A 174 -2.36 -11.91 -4.93
C ARG A 174 -2.99 -10.87 -4.00
N HIS A 175 -2.45 -10.79 -2.79
CA HIS A 175 -2.67 -9.72 -1.83
C HIS A 175 -1.57 -8.66 -2.02
N ASP A 176 -1.91 -7.48 -2.52
CA ASP A 176 -0.93 -6.41 -2.73
C ASP A 176 -1.64 -5.06 -2.83
N ARG A 177 -0.87 -3.98 -2.99
CA ARG A 177 -1.44 -2.68 -3.35
C ARG A 177 -2.05 -2.77 -4.76
N PHE A 178 -3.26 -2.25 -4.93
CA PHE A 178 -3.88 -2.17 -6.25
C PHE A 178 -4.95 -1.09 -6.33
N PHE A 179 -5.39 -0.83 -7.55
CA PHE A 179 -6.62 -0.10 -7.84
C PHE A 179 -7.65 -1.04 -8.43
N CYS A 180 -8.91 -0.86 -8.07
CA CYS A 180 -9.98 -1.63 -8.68
C CYS A 180 -10.37 -1.03 -10.04
N ASP A 181 -9.94 -1.66 -11.13
CA ASP A 181 -10.24 -1.30 -12.51
C ASP A 181 -11.74 -1.26 -12.81
N CYS A 182 -12.50 -2.19 -12.23
CA CYS A 182 -13.95 -2.16 -12.32
C CYS A 182 -14.49 -0.82 -11.82
N GLY A 183 -14.06 -0.38 -10.64
CA GLY A 183 -14.49 0.89 -10.04
C GLY A 183 -14.00 2.12 -10.79
N ALA A 184 -12.83 2.05 -11.42
CA ALA A 184 -12.28 3.09 -12.27
C ALA A 184 -13.03 3.24 -13.62
N GLY A 185 -13.90 2.29 -13.97
CA GLY A 185 -14.63 2.32 -15.23
C GLY A 185 -13.78 1.95 -16.45
N THR A 186 -12.66 1.25 -16.25
CA THR A 186 -11.75 0.82 -17.33
C THR A 186 -12.19 -0.50 -17.99
N LEU A 187 -13.25 -1.13 -17.47
CA LEU A 187 -13.80 -2.39 -17.97
C LEU A 187 -15.09 -2.18 -18.77
N SER A 188 -15.48 -3.18 -19.55
CA SER A 188 -16.63 -3.12 -20.47
C SER A 188 -17.97 -2.78 -19.81
N ASN A 189 -18.15 -3.15 -18.53
CA ASN A 189 -19.36 -2.88 -17.76
C ASN A 189 -19.08 -1.90 -16.61
N PRO A 190 -19.99 -0.95 -16.34
CA PRO A 190 -19.82 0.01 -15.26
C PRO A 190 -19.93 -0.66 -13.89
N CYS A 191 -19.13 -0.19 -12.93
CA CYS A 191 -19.20 -0.65 -11.56
C CYS A 191 -20.43 -0.12 -10.84
N THR A 192 -21.24 -1.02 -10.30
CA THR A 192 -22.42 -0.65 -9.49
C THR A 192 -22.06 -0.34 -8.03
N LEU A 193 -20.78 -0.49 -7.64
CA LEU A 193 -20.29 -0.35 -6.26
C LEU A 193 -19.41 0.88 -6.03
N ALA A 194 -18.97 1.55 -7.10
CA ALA A 194 -18.14 2.75 -7.00
C ALA A 194 -18.96 3.99 -6.58
N GLY A 195 -20.22 4.07 -7.02
CA GLY A 195 -21.08 5.26 -6.84
C GLY A 195 -20.68 6.40 -7.77
N GLU A 196 -21.12 7.63 -7.47
CA GLU A 196 -20.64 8.83 -8.17
C GLU A 196 -19.13 9.05 -7.91
N PRO A 197 -18.36 9.49 -8.92
CA PRO A 197 -16.94 9.76 -8.76
C PRO A 197 -16.74 10.81 -7.67
N THR A 198 -16.01 10.45 -6.60
CA THR A 198 -15.61 11.43 -5.59
C THR A 198 -14.59 12.38 -6.21
N HIS A 199 -14.69 13.69 -5.92
CA HIS A 199 -13.89 14.78 -6.51
C HIS A 199 -12.35 14.57 -6.54
N ASP A 200 -11.82 13.61 -5.78
CA ASP A 200 -10.39 13.25 -5.74
C ASP A 200 -10.02 12.00 -6.58
N THR A 201 -10.83 11.61 -7.58
CA THR A 201 -10.63 10.36 -8.36
C THR A 201 -10.34 10.57 -9.86
N ASP A 202 -9.96 11.79 -10.26
CA ASP A 202 -9.52 12.19 -11.61
C ASP A 202 -8.16 11.53 -11.98
N THR A 203 -8.17 10.21 -12.04
CA THR A 203 -7.02 9.30 -12.12
C THR A 203 -6.52 9.16 -13.56
N LEU A 204 -5.90 10.23 -14.06
CA LEU A 204 -5.00 10.12 -15.21
C LEU A 204 -3.65 9.55 -14.73
N TYR A 205 -3.60 8.24 -14.46
CA TYR A 205 -2.34 7.53 -14.34
C TYR A 205 -2.42 6.14 -14.95
N ASP A 206 -1.58 5.96 -15.97
CA ASP A 206 -1.31 4.73 -16.70
C ASP A 206 -1.06 3.59 -15.71
N SER A 207 -1.67 2.43 -15.95
CA SER A 207 -1.52 1.21 -15.18
C SER A 207 -0.02 0.85 -15.11
N ALA A 208 0.68 1.42 -14.12
CA ALA A 208 2.07 1.09 -13.91
C ALA A 208 2.09 -0.38 -13.48
N PRO A 209 2.77 -1.26 -14.23
CA PRO A 209 3.02 -2.62 -13.75
C PRO A 209 3.64 -2.55 -12.34
N PRO A 210 3.60 -3.64 -11.54
CA PRO A 210 4.48 -3.75 -10.38
C PRO A 210 5.87 -3.33 -10.85
N ILE A 211 6.44 -2.31 -10.21
CA ILE A 211 7.62 -1.60 -10.71
C ILE A 211 8.78 -2.60 -10.77
N GLU A 212 8.97 -3.26 -11.91
CA GLU A 212 10.26 -3.81 -12.27
C GLU A 212 11.11 -2.63 -12.71
N SER A 213 11.93 -2.12 -11.78
CA SER A 213 12.93 -1.14 -12.12
C SER A 213 14.04 -1.83 -12.92
N ASN A 214 13.86 -1.92 -14.25
CA ASN A 214 14.96 -2.13 -15.16
C ASN A 214 15.88 -0.92 -15.05
N THR A 215 16.88 -1.03 -14.18
CA THR A 215 17.99 -0.09 -14.13
C THR A 215 18.86 -0.44 -15.33
N LEU A 216 18.86 0.41 -16.36
CA LEU A 216 19.83 0.36 -17.42
C LEU A 216 21.23 0.44 -16.78
N GLN A 217 21.97 -0.67 -16.81
CA GLN A 217 23.40 -0.66 -16.60
C GLN A 217 24.01 0.12 -17.77
N HIS A 218 24.39 1.37 -17.51
CA HIS A 218 25.38 2.02 -18.36
C HIS A 218 26.75 1.44 -17.99
N ASN A 219 27.25 0.59 -18.88
CA ASN A 219 28.65 0.16 -18.95
C ASN A 219 29.58 1.35 -19.16
#